data_AF-A0A7J0FYA8-F1
#
_entry.id   AF-A0A7J0FYA8-F1
#
_cell.length_a   1.000
_cell.length_b   1.000
_cell.length_c   1.000
_cell.angle_alpha   90.00
_cell.angle_beta   90.00
_cell.angle_gamma   90.00
#
_symmetry.space_group_name_H-M   'P 1'
#
loop_
_entity.id
_entity.type
_entity.pdbx_description
1 polymer ?
#
loop_
_entity_poly.entity_id
_entity_poly.type
_entity_poly.pdbx_seq_one_letter_code
_entity_poly.pdbx_strand_id
1 'polypeptide(L)'
;MLQFVRSSRWASPFKYLNSQSNPLLAFHISTTAESNPSRPPPLSIRVSLTESAGRGVFATRTIGSGELIHTAKPFVSHPSFSTTTSVCYLCLRKLSNRTSSKAQVCRILQRRM
;
A
#
# COMPACT_ATOMS: atom_id res chain seq x y z
N MET A 1 2.61 -47.07 21.09
CA MET A 1 4.05 -46.89 21.39
C MET A 1 4.76 -46.71 20.06
N LEU A 2 5.19 -45.50 19.72
CA LEU A 2 6.39 -45.21 18.91
C LEU A 2 6.59 -43.69 18.95
N GLN A 3 7.75 -43.32 19.49
CA GLN A 3 8.18 -41.98 19.85
C GLN A 3 8.69 -41.25 18.61
N PHE A 4 8.35 -39.97 18.46
CA PHE A 4 9.19 -39.06 17.69
C PHE A 4 9.96 -38.18 18.67
N VAL A 5 11.26 -38.46 18.72
CA VAL A 5 12.29 -37.73 19.47
C VAL A 5 12.67 -36.46 18.69
N ARG A 6 12.79 -35.34 19.42
CA ARG A 6 13.67 -34.14 19.30
C ARG A 6 14.24 -33.80 17.91
N SER A 7 14.48 -32.58 17.48
CA SER A 7 14.54 -31.21 18.03
C SER A 7 15.01 -30.35 16.84
N SER A 8 14.75 -29.05 16.80
CA SER A 8 15.86 -28.10 16.89
C SER A 8 15.32 -26.69 17.14
N ARG A 9 15.74 -26.14 18.28
CA ARG A 9 15.61 -24.72 18.59
C ARG A 9 16.59 -24.00 17.68
N TRP A 10 16.09 -23.18 16.76
CA TRP A 10 16.93 -22.22 16.06
C TRP A 10 17.28 -21.11 17.04
N ALA A 11 18.39 -21.28 17.75
CA ALA A 11 19.09 -20.23 18.44
C ALA A 11 20.07 -19.58 17.44
N SER A 12 19.75 -18.38 16.96
CA SER A 12 20.73 -17.55 16.25
C SER A 12 21.58 -16.79 17.27
N PRO A 13 22.92 -16.90 17.21
CA PRO A 13 23.83 -16.12 18.05
C PRO A 13 24.08 -14.78 17.39
N PHE A 14 23.35 -13.75 17.80
CA PHE A 14 23.76 -12.37 17.50
C PHE A 14 23.63 -11.56 18.79
N LYS A 15 24.63 -11.68 19.65
CA LYS A 15 24.80 -10.84 20.83
C LYS A 15 26.06 -10.00 20.65
N TYR A 16 25.86 -8.69 20.84
CA TYR A 16 26.83 -7.60 21.03
C TYR A 16 27.60 -7.06 19.82
N LEU A 17 26.94 -6.15 19.10
CA LEU A 17 27.53 -4.87 18.68
C LEU A 17 26.57 -3.79 19.20
N ASN A 18 26.91 -3.22 20.34
CA ASN A 18 27.49 -1.88 20.48
C ASN A 18 26.38 -0.83 20.63
N SER A 19 26.37 -0.27 21.83
CA SER A 19 25.59 0.88 22.27
C SER A 19 25.84 2.06 21.35
N GLN A 20 24.81 2.50 20.62
CA GLN A 20 24.67 3.91 20.26
C GLN A 20 23.22 4.37 20.43
N SER A 21 23.10 5.47 21.16
CA SER A 21 21.94 6.26 21.50
C SER A 21 21.11 6.72 20.29
N ASN A 22 19.79 6.79 20.49
CA ASN A 22 18.73 7.56 19.79
C ASN A 22 19.19 8.69 18.83
N PRO A 23 18.45 9.06 17.74
CA PRO A 23 16.98 9.12 17.71
C PRO A 23 16.26 8.80 16.36
N LEU A 24 14.97 8.48 16.49
CA LEU A 24 13.87 8.69 15.52
C LEU A 24 14.11 8.28 14.04
N LEU A 25 13.79 7.03 13.73
CA LEU A 25 13.45 6.61 12.36
C LEU A 25 12.12 7.27 11.94
N ALA A 26 12.21 8.49 11.42
CA ALA A 26 11.11 9.14 10.73
C ALA A 26 10.93 8.45 9.37
N PHE A 27 9.95 7.54 9.28
CA PHE A 27 9.52 7.02 7.99
C PHE A 27 8.75 8.11 7.24
N HIS A 28 9.41 8.78 6.30
CA HIS A 28 8.79 9.74 5.41
C HIS A 28 8.12 8.98 4.25
N ILE A 29 6.79 8.98 4.21
CA ILE A 29 6.03 8.49 3.05
C ILE A 29 5.96 9.63 2.04
N SER A 30 6.80 9.58 1.01
CA SER A 30 6.77 10.53 -0.11
C SER A 30 5.75 10.09 -1.16
N THR A 31 4.82 10.97 -1.48
CA THR A 31 3.79 10.74 -2.51
C THR A 31 4.25 11.39 -3.81
N THR A 32 4.34 10.65 -4.91
CA THR A 32 4.69 11.21 -6.23
C THR A 32 3.52 12.03 -6.77
N ALA A 33 3.64 13.35 -6.72
CA ALA A 33 2.80 14.26 -7.51
C ALA A 33 3.47 14.47 -8.88
N GLU A 34 2.70 14.35 -9.95
CA GLU A 34 3.14 14.60 -11.32
C GLU A 34 3.52 16.09 -11.47
N SER A 35 4.76 16.35 -11.88
CA SER A 35 5.47 17.61 -11.60
C SER A 35 5.21 18.72 -12.61
N ASN A 36 4.81 19.90 -12.11
CA ASN A 36 5.20 21.21 -12.68
C ASN A 36 6.38 21.77 -11.85
N PRO A 37 7.39 22.41 -12.46
CA PRO A 37 8.73 22.56 -11.87
C PRO A 37 8.93 23.69 -10.83
N SER A 38 7.91 24.39 -10.33
CA SER A 38 8.15 25.62 -9.54
C SER A 38 8.05 25.50 -8.02
N ARG A 39 7.40 24.49 -7.43
CA ARG A 39 7.44 24.17 -5.99
C ARG A 39 6.63 22.90 -5.75
N PRO A 40 7.12 21.89 -5.00
CA PRO A 40 6.23 20.82 -4.56
C PRO A 40 5.13 21.45 -3.70
N PRO A 41 3.84 21.27 -4.02
CA PRO A 41 2.78 21.67 -3.11
C PRO A 41 3.02 20.98 -1.75
N PRO A 42 2.83 21.67 -0.62
CA PRO A 42 3.01 21.04 0.69
C PRO A 42 2.15 19.78 0.75
N LEU A 43 2.74 18.67 1.22
CA LEU A 43 2.03 17.41 1.40
C LEU A 43 0.72 17.69 2.13
N SER A 44 -0.41 17.32 1.51
CA SER A 44 -1.76 17.64 2.01
C SER A 44 -2.06 17.01 3.38
N ILE A 45 -1.21 16.09 3.83
CA ILE A 45 -1.36 15.29 5.02
C ILE A 45 -0.05 15.16 5.80
N ARG A 46 -0.14 15.15 7.14
CA ARG A 46 0.97 14.96 8.08
C ARG A 46 0.70 13.78 9.01
N VAL A 47 1.70 12.97 9.32
CA VAL A 47 1.57 11.89 10.31
C VAL A 47 2.03 12.38 11.69
N SER A 48 1.26 12.10 12.74
CA SER A 48 1.60 12.40 14.14
C SER A 48 1.00 11.36 15.10
N LEU A 49 1.33 11.41 16.38
CA LEU A 49 0.71 10.57 17.42
C LEU A 49 -0.63 11.14 17.87
N THR A 50 -1.51 10.23 18.26
CA THR A 50 -2.78 10.48 18.95
C THR A 50 -2.66 10.00 20.39
N GLU A 51 -3.54 10.49 21.26
CA GLU A 51 -3.51 10.15 22.69
C GLU A 51 -3.76 8.65 22.95
N SER A 52 -4.61 8.00 22.16
CA SER A 52 -5.08 6.62 22.43
C SER A 52 -5.03 5.65 21.24
N ALA A 53 -4.93 6.14 19.99
CA ALA A 53 -5.01 5.31 18.79
C ALA A 53 -3.65 5.08 18.09
N GLY A 54 -2.54 5.55 18.68
CA GLY A 54 -1.22 5.47 18.07
C GLY A 54 -1.01 6.53 16.99
N ARG A 55 -0.54 6.15 15.79
CA ARG A 55 -0.24 7.09 14.69
C ARG A 55 -1.49 7.45 13.89
N GLY A 56 -1.71 8.74 13.68
CA GLY A 56 -2.79 9.31 12.87
C GLY A 56 -2.29 10.19 11.74
N VAL A 57 -3.17 10.47 10.79
CA VAL A 57 -2.94 11.38 9.66
C VAL A 57 -3.77 12.65 9.88
N PHE A 58 -3.14 13.81 9.76
CA PHE A 58 -3.69 15.13 10.07
C PHE A 58 -3.61 16.03 8.83
N ALA A 59 -4.64 16.83 8.59
CA ALA A 59 -4.64 17.79 7.50
C ALA A 59 -3.64 18.93 7.75
N THR A 60 -2.93 19.38 6.71
CA THR A 60 -2.00 20.52 6.78
C THR A 60 -2.64 21.85 6.37
N ARG A 61 -3.90 21.81 5.92
CA ARG A 61 -4.72 22.95 5.47
C ARG A 61 -6.21 22.65 5.64
N THR A 62 -7.06 23.64 5.41
CA THR A 62 -8.51 23.46 5.30
C THR A 62 -8.86 22.59 4.08
N ILE A 63 -9.81 21.66 4.24
CA ILE A 63 -10.28 20.74 3.19
C ILE A 63 -11.76 21.01 2.92
N GLY A 64 -12.11 21.25 1.66
CA GLY A 64 -13.49 21.48 1.22
C GLY A 64 -14.28 20.18 1.03
N SER A 65 -15.60 20.27 0.96
CA SER A 65 -16.44 19.14 0.61
C SER A 65 -16.15 18.66 -0.82
N GLY A 66 -16.03 17.34 -1.00
CA GLY A 66 -15.69 16.72 -2.29
C GLY A 66 -14.23 16.86 -2.73
N GLU A 67 -13.37 17.45 -1.90
CA GLU A 67 -11.97 17.65 -2.24
C GLU A 67 -11.14 16.35 -2.10
N LEU A 68 -10.24 16.12 -3.07
CA LEU A 68 -9.32 14.99 -3.03
C LEU A 68 -8.21 15.22 -2.00
N ILE A 69 -8.20 14.43 -0.93
CA ILE A 69 -7.24 14.56 0.17
C ILE A 69 -5.89 13.89 -0.15
N HIS A 70 -5.92 12.66 -0.66
CA HIS A 70 -4.73 11.87 -0.97
C HIS A 70 -5.05 10.71 -1.94
N THR A 71 -4.08 10.36 -2.80
CA THR A 71 -4.13 9.17 -3.67
C THR A 71 -2.96 8.25 -3.34
N ALA A 72 -3.26 6.99 -3.02
CA ALA A 72 -2.27 5.94 -2.80
C ALA A 72 -2.38 4.86 -3.88
N LYS A 73 -1.23 4.45 -4.44
CA LYS A 73 -1.17 3.27 -5.31
C LYS A 73 -0.99 2.03 -4.44
N PRO A 74 -1.82 0.99 -4.57
CA PRO A 74 -1.63 -0.24 -3.81
C PRO A 74 -0.26 -0.86 -4.13
N PHE A 75 0.43 -1.35 -3.11
CA PHE A 75 1.67 -2.11 -3.30
C PHE A 75 1.39 -3.50 -3.86
N VAL A 76 0.36 -4.17 -3.33
CA VAL A 76 -0.18 -5.44 -3.81
C VAL A 76 -1.69 -5.33 -3.80
N SER A 77 -2.33 -5.86 -4.85
CA SER A 77 -3.80 -5.92 -4.96
C SER A 77 -4.22 -7.21 -5.65
N HIS A 78 -5.26 -7.86 -5.13
CA HIS A 78 -5.83 -9.08 -5.67
C HIS A 78 -7.37 -8.98 -5.61
N PRO A 79 -8.12 -9.48 -6.61
CA PRO A 79 -9.57 -9.53 -6.52
C PRO A 79 -10.04 -10.43 -5.36
N SER A 80 -11.22 -10.18 -4.79
CA SER A 80 -11.80 -11.17 -3.87
C SER A 80 -12.07 -12.48 -4.61
N PHE A 81 -12.02 -13.61 -3.91
CA PHE A 81 -12.20 -14.93 -4.52
C PHE A 81 -13.48 -15.03 -5.38
N SER A 82 -14.61 -14.51 -4.88
CA SER A 82 -15.90 -14.50 -5.57
C SER A 82 -15.95 -13.67 -6.86
N THR A 83 -15.02 -12.75 -7.06
CA THR A 83 -15.02 -11.83 -8.20
C THR A 83 -13.91 -12.09 -9.21
N THR A 84 -13.04 -13.08 -8.94
CA THR A 84 -11.87 -13.43 -9.76
C THR A 84 -12.18 -13.60 -11.25
N THR A 85 -13.37 -14.11 -11.59
CA THR A 85 -13.81 -14.33 -12.99
C THR A 85 -14.51 -13.12 -13.63
N SER A 86 -14.87 -12.12 -12.83
CA SER A 86 -15.73 -10.99 -13.22
C SER A 86 -15.01 -9.64 -13.23
N VAL A 87 -13.73 -9.62 -12.88
CA VAL A 87 -12.89 -8.41 -12.89
C VAL A 87 -11.55 -8.70 -13.56
N CYS A 88 -10.92 -7.66 -14.10
CA CYS A 88 -9.56 -7.81 -14.58
C CYS A 88 -8.58 -7.87 -13.41
N TYR A 89 -7.72 -8.88 -13.40
CA TYR A 89 -6.73 -9.08 -12.35
C TYR A 89 -5.73 -7.92 -12.19
N LEU A 90 -5.36 -7.24 -13.29
CA LEU A 90 -4.40 -6.12 -13.27
C LEU A 90 -5.06 -4.81 -12.83
N CYS A 91 -6.25 -4.54 -13.36
CA CYS A 91 -6.87 -3.21 -13.28
C CYS A 91 -8.06 -3.14 -12.31
N LEU A 92 -8.48 -4.28 -11.76
CA LEU A 92 -9.65 -4.51 -10.89
C LEU A 92 -10.98 -3.96 -11.44
N ARG A 93 -11.02 -3.54 -12.70
CA ARG A 93 -12.25 -3.10 -13.37
C ARG A 93 -13.15 -4.30 -13.63
N LYS A 94 -14.45 -4.09 -13.45
CA LYS A 94 -15.50 -5.07 -13.77
C LYS A 94 -15.47 -5.41 -15.27
N LEU A 95 -15.45 -6.69 -15.57
CA LEU A 95 -15.63 -7.25 -16.91
C LEU A 95 -17.14 -7.36 -17.15
N SER A 96 -17.63 -6.89 -18.30
CA SER A 96 -19.06 -6.86 -18.61
C SER A 96 -19.48 -8.24 -19.12
N ASN A 97 -20.37 -8.98 -18.47
CA ASN A 97 -20.90 -10.27 -18.96
C ASN A 97 -21.74 -10.14 -20.25
N ARG A 98 -21.16 -9.65 -21.36
CA ARG A 98 -21.77 -9.81 -22.67
C ARG A 98 -21.58 -11.28 -23.04
N THR A 99 -22.70 -11.93 -23.32
CA THR A 99 -22.93 -13.31 -23.80
C THR A 99 -22.18 -13.67 -25.10
N SER A 100 -21.06 -13.02 -25.39
CA SER A 100 -20.19 -13.32 -26.52
C SER A 100 -19.09 -14.25 -26.02
N SER A 101 -18.89 -15.35 -26.73
CA SER A 101 -17.86 -16.39 -26.58
C SER A 101 -16.40 -15.89 -26.73
N LYS A 102 -16.12 -14.60 -26.52
CA LYS A 102 -14.81 -13.98 -26.71
C LYS A 102 -14.22 -13.59 -25.36
N ALA A 103 -12.95 -13.95 -25.15
CA ALA A 103 -12.17 -13.52 -24.01
C ALA A 103 -12.22 -11.99 -23.86
N GLN A 104 -12.58 -11.51 -22.67
CA GLN A 104 -12.68 -10.08 -22.40
C GLN A 104 -11.32 -9.54 -21.98
N VAL A 105 -10.79 -8.63 -22.78
CA VAL A 105 -9.46 -8.06 -22.57
C VAL A 105 -9.61 -6.67 -21.92
N CYS A 106 -9.03 -6.46 -20.73
CA CYS A 106 -8.89 -5.10 -20.15
C CYS A 106 -7.92 -4.31 -21.05
N ARG A 107 -8.44 -3.37 -21.84
CA ARG A 107 -7.68 -2.58 -22.82
C ARG A 107 -6.73 -1.53 -22.23
N ILE A 108 -6.34 -1.64 -20.95
CA ILE A 108 -5.45 -0.66 -20.32
C ILE A 108 -4.05 -0.67 -20.94
N LEU A 109 -3.64 -1.77 -21.57
CA LEU A 109 -2.39 -1.84 -22.33
C LEU A 109 -2.38 -1.02 -23.63
N GLN A 110 -3.52 -0.47 -24.08
CA GLN A 110 -3.59 0.29 -25.35
C GLN A 110 -3.46 1.82 -25.20
N ARG A 111 -3.30 2.34 -23.98
CA ARG A 111 -3.24 3.81 -23.72
C ARG A 111 -1.90 4.28 -23.15
N ARG A 112 -0.84 3.47 -23.29
CA ARG A 112 0.53 3.78 -22.85
C ARG A 112 1.57 3.52 -23.95
N MET A 113 1.20 3.75 -25.21
CA MET A 113 2.15 3.93 -26.32
C MET A 113 2.00 5.34 -26.85
#